data_AF-A0A7S1R8K8-F1
#
_entry.id   AF-A0A7S1R8K8-F1
#
_cell.length_a   1.000
_cell.length_b   1.000
_cell.length_c   1.000
_cell.angle_alpha   90.00
_cell.angle_beta   90.00
_cell.angle_gamma   90.00
#
_symmetry.space_group_name_H-M   'P 1'
#
loop_
_entity.id
_entity.type
_entity.pdbx_description
1 polymer ?
#
loop_
_entity_poly.entity_id
_entity_poly.type
_entity_poly.pdbx_seq_one_letter_code
_entity_poly.pdbx_strand_id
1 'polypeptide(L)'
;GLTVRENIRFSAELRCAAGTSRKELNKITEDVLKVLQLEAQQNIVVGNRAMGAGGLSGGQRKRVNIGLELAACPTLLFLDEPTSGLDSTTSLLLCSMLKKMTDLGMTIVMVIHQPRYGLF
;
A
#
# COMPACT_ATOMS: atom_id res chain seq x y z
N GLY A 1 6.68 7.93 16.35
CA GLY A 1 6.57 7.33 15.01
C GLY A 1 5.41 7.97 14.28
N LEU A 2 5.46 8.03 12.95
CA LEU A 2 4.37 8.58 12.12
C LEU A 2 3.22 7.58 12.00
N THR A 3 1.99 8.08 11.84
CA THR A 3 0.80 7.29 11.49
C THR A 3 0.87 6.77 10.06
N VAL A 4 0.03 5.80 9.70
CA VAL A 4 -0.07 5.29 8.32
C VAL A 4 -0.32 6.43 7.32
N ARG A 5 -1.26 7.33 7.63
CA ARG A 5 -1.58 8.50 6.80
C ARG A 5 -0.37 9.43 6.66
N GLU A 6 0.28 9.74 7.77
CA GLU A 6 1.44 10.65 7.75
C GLU A 6 2.60 10.06 6.95
N ASN A 7 2.85 8.76 7.05
CA ASN A 7 3.86 8.07 6.24
C ASN A 7 3.58 8.20 4.74
N ILE A 8 2.34 7.90 4.30
CA ILE A 8 1.95 7.99 2.89
C ILE A 8 2.03 9.44 2.39
N ARG A 9 1.51 10.38 3.17
CA ARG A 9 1.53 11.80 2.83
C ARG A 9 2.96 12.34 2.72
N PHE A 10 3.82 11.97 3.65
CA PHE A 10 5.22 12.37 3.64
C PHE A 10 5.95 11.79 2.41
N SER A 11 5.66 10.53 2.04
CA SER A 11 6.15 9.96 0.78
C SER A 11 5.68 10.75 -0.45
N ALA A 12 4.41 11.17 -0.49
CA ALA A 12 3.89 12.00 -1.58
C ALA A 12 4.57 13.38 -1.63
N GLU A 13 4.74 14.05 -0.48
CA GLU A 13 5.41 15.34 -0.38
C GLU A 13 6.83 15.31 -0.96
N LEU A 14 7.56 14.22 -0.72
CA LEU A 14 8.95 14.08 -1.15
C LEU A 14 9.10 13.65 -2.61
N ARG A 15 8.13 12.92 -3.16
CA ARG A 15 8.30 12.21 -4.45
C ARG A 15 7.40 12.71 -5.57
N CYS A 16 6.36 13.50 -5.27
CA CYS A 16 5.58 14.19 -6.29
C CYS A 16 6.35 15.41 -6.86
N ALA A 17 5.91 15.92 -8.01
CA ALA A 17 6.54 17.05 -8.67
C ALA A 17 6.58 18.31 -7.77
N ALA A 18 7.64 19.09 -7.88
CA ALA A 18 7.76 20.37 -7.19
C ALA A 18 6.58 21.28 -7.57
N GLY A 19 5.92 21.85 -6.55
CA GLY A 19 4.73 22.68 -6.74
C GLY A 19 3.39 21.91 -6.70
N THR A 20 3.39 20.59 -6.48
CA THR A 20 2.16 19.83 -6.21
C THR A 20 1.43 20.46 -5.02
N SER A 21 0.17 20.83 -5.21
CA SER A 21 -0.59 21.56 -4.20
C SER A 21 -0.90 20.69 -2.98
N ARG A 22 -1.13 21.35 -1.83
CA ARG A 22 -1.52 20.64 -0.61
C ARG A 22 -2.80 19.82 -0.78
N LYS A 23 -3.72 20.32 -1.61
CA LYS A 23 -4.98 19.66 -1.94
C LYS A 23 -4.75 18.39 -2.75
N GLU A 24 -3.85 18.43 -3.74
CA GLU A 24 -3.49 17.25 -4.55
C GLU A 24 -2.78 16.20 -3.72
N LEU A 25 -1.80 16.58 -2.88
CA LEU A 25 -1.12 15.65 -1.98
C LEU A 25 -2.08 14.93 -1.02
N ASN A 26 -3.04 15.68 -0.46
CA ASN A 26 -4.08 15.09 0.37
C ASN A 26 -4.96 14.13 -0.44
N LYS A 27 -5.33 14.49 -1.68
CA LYS A 27 -6.12 13.63 -2.56
C LYS A 27 -5.39 12.33 -2.89
N ILE A 28 -4.12 12.40 -3.29
CA ILE A 28 -3.27 11.21 -3.51
C ILE A 28 -3.24 10.33 -2.26
N THR A 29 -3.06 10.94 -1.08
CA THR A 29 -3.06 10.21 0.19
C THR A 29 -4.39 9.49 0.44
N GLU A 30 -5.54 10.14 0.22
CA GLU A 30 -6.86 9.49 0.33
C GLU A 30 -7.04 8.33 -0.66
N ASP A 31 -6.67 8.55 -1.92
CA ASP A 31 -6.85 7.57 -2.98
C ASP A 31 -6.00 6.32 -2.71
N VAL A 32 -4.75 6.50 -2.25
CA VAL A 32 -3.88 5.40 -1.82
C VAL A 32 -4.47 4.64 -0.62
N LEU A 33 -4.94 5.36 0.42
CA LEU A 33 -5.56 4.72 1.58
C LEU A 33 -6.78 3.86 1.20
N LYS A 34 -7.62 4.36 0.29
CA LYS A 34 -8.81 3.66 -0.22
C LYS A 34 -8.48 2.44 -1.05
N VAL A 35 -7.59 2.58 -2.02
CA VAL A 35 -7.22 1.47 -2.91
C VAL A 35 -6.62 0.32 -2.11
N LEU A 36 -5.89 0.63 -1.03
CA LEU A 36 -5.23 -0.34 -0.18
C LEU A 36 -6.05 -0.82 1.03
N GLN A 37 -7.29 -0.33 1.19
CA GLN A 37 -8.16 -0.65 2.32
C GLN A 37 -7.45 -0.44 3.66
N LEU A 38 -6.94 0.78 3.86
CA LEU A 38 -6.19 1.21 5.05
C LEU A 38 -6.86 2.38 5.78
N GLU A 39 -8.05 2.83 5.36
CA GLU A 39 -8.74 3.98 5.95
C GLU A 39 -9.00 3.78 7.45
N ALA A 40 -9.38 2.58 7.86
CA ALA A 40 -9.61 2.26 9.27
C ALA A 40 -8.31 2.28 10.11
N GLN A 41 -7.15 2.12 9.48
CA GLN A 41 -5.84 2.09 10.14
C GLN A 41 -5.04 3.38 9.94
N GLN A 42 -5.61 4.39 9.30
CA GLN A 42 -4.91 5.60 8.89
C GLN A 42 -4.20 6.34 10.05
N ASN A 43 -4.76 6.26 11.27
CA ASN A 43 -4.25 6.93 12.47
C ASN A 43 -3.36 6.02 13.34
N ILE A 44 -3.13 4.77 12.93
CA ILE A 44 -2.25 3.85 13.67
C ILE A 44 -0.80 4.23 13.41
N VAL A 45 0.00 4.35 14.48
CA VAL A 45 1.44 4.62 14.40
C VAL A 45 2.17 3.42 13.80
N VAL A 46 2.86 3.62 12.68
CA VAL A 46 3.69 2.59 12.05
C VAL A 46 4.87 2.25 12.97
N GLY A 47 5.15 0.96 13.11
CA GLY A 47 6.22 0.48 13.98
C GLY A 47 5.82 0.30 15.44
N ASN A 48 4.59 0.67 15.83
CA ASN A 48 4.07 0.27 17.14
C ASN A 48 3.97 -1.27 17.20
N ARG A 49 4.81 -1.87 18.05
CA ARG A 49 4.88 -3.33 18.28
C ARG A 49 4.07 -3.76 19.49
N ALA A 50 3.26 -2.88 20.08
CA ALA A 50 2.40 -3.25 21.21
C ALA A 50 1.64 -4.55 20.87
N MET A 51 1.92 -5.62 21.61
CA MET A 51 1.26 -6.91 21.44
C MET A 51 -0.22 -6.74 21.79
N GLY A 52 -1.10 -6.72 20.78
CA GLY A 52 -2.56 -6.59 20.96
C GLY A 52 -3.23 -5.76 19.86
N ALA A 53 -4.45 -5.27 20.14
CA ALA A 53 -5.34 -4.61 19.19
C ALA A 53 -4.88 -3.22 18.67
N GLY A 54 -3.68 -2.76 19.02
CA GLY A 54 -3.20 -1.41 18.72
C GLY A 54 -2.22 -1.29 17.54
N GLY A 55 -1.80 -2.40 16.93
CA GLY A 55 -0.78 -2.45 15.89
C GLY A 55 -1.30 -2.92 14.53
N LEU A 56 -0.48 -2.74 13.49
CA LEU A 56 -0.77 -3.25 12.14
C LEU A 56 -0.47 -4.75 12.03
N SER A 57 -1.38 -5.50 11.42
CA SER A 57 -1.13 -6.88 11.00
C SER A 57 -0.02 -6.97 9.94
N GLY A 58 0.52 -8.17 9.71
CA GLY A 58 1.54 -8.39 8.67
C GLY A 58 1.05 -7.96 7.28
N GLY A 59 -0.20 -8.31 6.93
CA GLY A 59 -0.85 -7.88 5.69
C GLY A 59 -1.04 -6.38 5.59
N GLN A 60 -1.50 -5.73 6.67
CA GLN A 60 -1.63 -4.28 6.70
C GLN A 60 -0.28 -3.60 6.53
N ARG A 61 0.79 -4.09 7.17
CA ARG A 61 2.14 -3.54 7.02
C ARG A 61 2.66 -3.66 5.59
N LYS A 62 2.43 -4.79 4.92
CA LYS A 62 2.76 -4.95 3.50
C LYS A 62 2.01 -3.95 2.63
N ARG A 63 0.71 -3.75 2.87
CA ARG A 63 -0.07 -2.74 2.14
C ARG A 63 0.43 -1.33 2.39
N VAL A 64 0.80 -0.98 3.62
CA VAL A 64 1.40 0.33 3.92
C VAL A 64 2.68 0.54 3.11
N ASN A 65 3.56 -0.46 3.00
CA ASN A 65 4.77 -0.35 2.18
C ASN A 65 4.45 -0.16 0.69
N ILE A 66 3.44 -0.86 0.16
CA ILE A 66 2.98 -0.63 -1.22
C ILE A 66 2.41 0.79 -1.36
N GLY A 67 1.65 1.26 -0.37
CA GLY A 67 1.08 2.62 -0.35
C GLY A 67 2.12 3.71 -0.30
N LEU A 68 3.23 3.46 0.40
CA LEU A 68 4.40 4.34 0.34
C LEU A 68 4.85 4.50 -1.09
N GLU A 69 4.99 3.41 -1.86
CA GLU A 69 5.41 3.44 -3.27
C GLU A 69 4.39 4.12 -4.19
N LEU A 70 3.10 3.82 -4.02
CA LEU A 70 2.02 4.41 -4.82
C LEU A 70 1.86 5.92 -4.61
N ALA A 71 2.30 6.46 -3.47
CA ALA A 71 2.24 7.88 -3.17
C ALA A 71 3.02 8.74 -4.19
N ALA A 72 3.98 8.16 -4.92
CA ALA A 72 4.69 8.85 -6.01
C ALA A 72 3.94 8.83 -7.36
N CYS A 73 2.74 8.24 -7.41
CA CYS A 73 1.95 8.07 -8.65
C CYS A 73 2.76 7.41 -9.79
N PRO A 74 3.41 6.25 -9.56
CA PRO A 74 4.20 5.59 -10.59
C PRO A 74 3.33 5.07 -11.74
N THR A 75 3.87 5.04 -12.96
CA THR A 75 3.26 4.36 -14.11
C THR A 75 3.67 2.88 -14.20
N LEU A 76 4.77 2.51 -13.55
CA LEU A 76 5.34 1.17 -13.51
C LEU A 76 5.75 0.81 -12.08
N LEU A 77 5.26 -0.32 -11.57
CA LEU A 77 5.54 -0.82 -10.23
C LEU A 77 6.18 -2.21 -10.29
N PHE A 78 7.34 -2.37 -9.65
CA PHE A 78 8.01 -3.65 -9.46
C PHE A 78 7.79 -4.17 -8.05
N LEU A 79 7.36 -5.43 -7.92
CA LEU A 79 7.14 -6.06 -6.62
C LEU A 79 7.84 -7.41 -6.55
N ASP A 80 8.70 -7.58 -5.54
CA ASP A 80 9.34 -8.86 -5.26
C ASP A 80 8.61 -9.57 -4.12
N GLU A 81 8.10 -10.77 -4.39
CA GLU A 81 7.32 -11.62 -3.49
C GLU A 81 6.23 -10.89 -2.66
N PRO A 82 5.29 -10.16 -3.29
CA PRO A 82 4.32 -9.34 -2.57
C PRO A 82 3.41 -10.19 -1.65
N THR A 83 3.22 -11.47 -1.94
CA THR A 83 2.37 -12.40 -1.18
C THR A 83 3.08 -13.21 -0.09
N SER A 84 4.42 -13.15 0.01
CA SER A 84 5.19 -13.96 0.97
C SER A 84 4.81 -13.68 2.44
N GLY A 85 4.66 -14.71 3.28
CA GLY A 85 4.27 -14.57 4.68
C GLY A 85 2.82 -14.12 4.93
N LEU A 86 1.96 -14.10 3.90
CA LEU A 86 0.52 -13.87 4.03
C LEU A 86 -0.27 -15.18 4.02
N ASP A 87 -1.41 -15.20 4.69
CA ASP A 87 -2.41 -16.25 4.50
C ASP A 87 -3.07 -16.12 3.11
N SER A 88 -3.84 -17.13 2.70
CA SER A 88 -4.46 -17.18 1.37
C SER A 88 -5.45 -16.05 1.14
N THR A 89 -6.25 -15.69 2.16
CA THR A 89 -7.27 -14.65 2.06
C THR A 89 -6.62 -13.29 1.90
N THR A 90 -5.60 -13.00 2.70
CA THR A 90 -4.86 -11.73 2.62
C THR A 90 -4.07 -11.63 1.30
N SER A 91 -3.54 -12.74 0.79
CA SER A 91 -2.87 -12.78 -0.53
C SER A 91 -3.83 -12.47 -1.67
N LEU A 92 -5.03 -13.06 -1.67
CA LEU A 92 -6.05 -12.82 -2.69
C LEU A 92 -6.52 -11.36 -2.66
N LEU A 93 -6.69 -10.80 -1.46
CA LEU A 93 -7.01 -9.39 -1.28
C LEU A 93 -5.93 -8.51 -1.91
N LEU A 94 -4.65 -8.81 -1.65
CA LEU A 94 -3.52 -8.10 -2.23
C LEU A 94 -3.53 -8.13 -3.76
N CYS A 95 -3.64 -9.32 -4.35
CA CYS A 95 -3.72 -9.49 -5.81
C CYS A 95 -4.92 -8.75 -6.42
N SER A 96 -6.07 -8.77 -5.75
CA SER A 96 -7.27 -8.03 -6.21
C SER A 96 -7.06 -6.51 -6.21
N MET A 97 -6.33 -5.97 -5.24
CA MET A 97 -5.99 -4.54 -5.22
C MET A 97 -4.98 -4.18 -6.31
N LEU A 98 -3.94 -5.01 -6.50
CA LEU A 98 -2.98 -4.82 -7.59
C LEU A 98 -3.69 -4.87 -8.96
N LYS A 99 -4.65 -5.79 -9.14
CA LYS A 99 -5.46 -5.86 -10.35
C LYS A 99 -6.24 -4.56 -10.60
N LYS A 100 -6.90 -4.01 -9.58
CA LYS A 100 -7.59 -2.72 -9.69
C LYS A 100 -6.66 -1.58 -10.11
N MET A 101 -5.41 -1.58 -9.65
CA MET A 101 -4.42 -0.58 -10.10
C MET A 101 -4.06 -0.77 -11.58
N THR A 102 -3.96 -2.01 -12.06
CA THR A 102 -3.74 -2.26 -13.50
C THR A 102 -4.91 -1.77 -14.35
N ASP A 103 -6.14 -1.87 -13.85
CA ASP A 103 -7.33 -1.37 -14.55
C ASP A 103 -7.35 0.16 -14.64
N LEU A 104 -6.62 0.84 -13.75
CA LEU A 104 -6.39 2.30 -13.77
C LEU A 104 -5.18 2.71 -14.63
N GLY A 105 -4.57 1.77 -15.36
CA GLY A 105 -3.48 2.04 -16.32
C GLY A 105 -2.07 1.89 -15.76
N MET A 106 -1.91 1.39 -14.52
CA MET A 106 -0.58 1.10 -13.97
C MET A 106 -0.04 -0.22 -14.49
N THR A 107 1.20 -0.22 -14.98
CA THR A 107 1.90 -1.48 -15.31
C THR A 107 2.51 -2.07 -14.05
N ILE A 108 2.26 -3.34 -13.75
CA ILE A 108 2.81 -4.02 -12.58
C ILE A 108 3.59 -5.26 -13.03
N VAL A 109 4.84 -5.35 -12.60
CA VAL A 109 5.70 -6.51 -12.78
C VAL A 109 5.98 -7.09 -11.40
N MET A 110 5.70 -8.38 -11.20
CA MET A 110 5.92 -9.02 -9.90
C MET A 110 6.45 -10.44 -10.00
N VAL A 111 7.26 -10.82 -9.01
CA VAL A 111 7.77 -12.18 -8.82
C VAL A 111 6.98 -12.87 -7.69
N ILE A 112 6.51 -14.09 -7.92
CA ILE A 112 5.78 -14.88 -6.92
C ILE A 112 6.48 -16.24 -6.75
N HIS A 113 7.11 -16.47 -5.60
CA HIS A 113 7.97 -17.65 -5.38
C HIS A 113 7.19 -18.92 -4.97
N GLN A 114 5.91 -18.80 -4.57
CA GLN A 114 5.00 -19.93 -4.34
C GLN A 114 3.56 -19.57 -4.73
N PRO A 115 3.18 -19.71 -6.01
CA PRO A 115 1.82 -19.46 -6.45
C PRO A 115 0.87 -20.49 -5.82
N ARG A 116 0.04 -20.07 -4.85
CA ARG A 116 -1.05 -20.92 -4.35
C ARG A 116 -2.13 -20.99 -5.42
N TYR A 117 -2.67 -22.19 -5.67
CA TYR A 117 -3.62 -22.45 -6.76
C TYR A 117 -4.84 -21.51 -6.78
N GLY A 118 -5.22 -20.92 -5.64
CA GLY A 118 -6.33 -19.95 -5.54
C GLY A 118 -5.99 -18.49 -5.88
N LEU A 119 -4.78 -18.19 -6.38
CA LEU A 119 -4.36 -16.84 -6.79
C LEU A 119 -4.40 -16.62 -8.31
N PHE A 120 -4.63 -17.69 -9.09
CA PHE A 120 -4.74 -17.73 -10.54
C PHE A 120 -6.12 -18.26 -10.92
#